data_AF-A0A7J9IWI0-F1
#
_entry.id   AF-A0A7J9IWI0-F1
#
_cell.length_a   1.000
_cell.length_b   1.000
_cell.length_c   1.000
_cell.angle_alpha   90.00
_cell.angle_beta   90.00
_cell.angle_gamma   90.00
#
_symmetry.space_group_name_H-M   'P 1'
#
loop_
_entity.id
_entity.type
_entity.pdbx_description
1 polymer ?
#
loop_
_entity_poly.entity_id
_entity_poly.type
_entity_poly.pdbx_seq_one_letter_code
_entity_poly.pdbx_strand_id
1 'polypeptide(L)'
;MASASILYPSDVISHHVHHHGLIQQKRPLPPSHIQIKLIVDINLLRHDPIIDNYTNCFSVQQTLRFGLNILQNRNNLHELLASAFTRLRIDMPSAFYNTLVQEIMGCGVGIANRTFDSAWYCKVMYLHSTIQALLVESEINQETLMSRALAESRSEFERINNGMVAATESSIKEMIEKVKVEAGDEEKCM
;
A
#
# COMPACT_ATOMS: atom_id res chain seq x y z
N MET A 1 -3.78 26.31 10.72
CA MET A 1 -3.45 25.71 9.41
C MET A 1 -4.23 24.41 9.31
N ALA A 2 -5.21 24.33 8.42
CA ALA A 2 -5.95 23.10 8.20
C ALA A 2 -5.01 22.09 7.52
N SER A 3 -4.79 20.92 8.13
CA SER A 3 -4.21 19.79 7.41
C SER A 3 -5.12 19.49 6.23
N ALA A 4 -4.65 19.81 5.03
CA ALA A 4 -5.24 19.28 3.83
C ALA A 4 -5.07 17.75 3.94
N SER A 5 -6.18 17.05 4.19
CA SER A 5 -6.22 15.59 4.03
C SER A 5 -6.00 15.32 2.55
N ILE A 6 -4.75 15.12 2.16
CA ILE A 6 -4.40 14.66 0.82
C ILE A 6 -4.91 13.22 0.75
N LEU A 7 -6.06 13.06 0.10
CA LEU A 7 -6.78 11.80 -0.06
C LEU A 7 -6.36 11.17 -1.38
N TYR A 8 -5.78 9.99 -1.32
CA TYR A 8 -5.27 9.28 -2.48
C TYR A 8 -6.25 8.18 -2.94
N PRO A 9 -6.55 8.07 -4.25
CA PRO A 9 -7.27 6.92 -4.77
C PRO A 9 -6.44 5.65 -4.56
N SER A 10 -7.09 4.55 -4.19
CA SER A 10 -6.39 3.30 -3.85
C SER A 10 -7.26 2.07 -4.09
N ASP A 11 -6.65 0.97 -4.53
CA ASP A 11 -7.27 -0.33 -4.77
C ASP A 11 -6.92 -1.33 -3.67
N VAL A 12 -7.93 -1.92 -3.02
CA VAL A 12 -7.69 -2.87 -1.92
C VAL A 12 -7.14 -4.20 -2.43
N ILE A 13 -6.04 -4.67 -1.82
CA ILE A 13 -5.36 -5.93 -2.20
C ILE A 13 -5.50 -7.03 -1.14
N SER A 14 -5.68 -6.67 0.14
CA SER A 14 -5.91 -7.63 1.22
C SER A 14 -6.62 -6.98 2.40
N HIS A 15 -7.31 -7.79 3.20
CA HIS A 15 -7.88 -7.37 4.47
C HIS A 15 -7.91 -8.52 5.47
N HIS A 16 -7.85 -8.17 6.75
CA HIS A 16 -8.03 -9.11 7.86
C HIS A 16 -8.77 -8.44 9.00
N VAL A 17 -9.66 -9.17 9.66
CA VAL A 17 -10.35 -8.71 10.88
C VAL A 17 -10.00 -9.63 12.04
N HIS A 18 -9.63 -9.04 13.18
CA HIS A 18 -9.40 -9.77 14.42
C HIS A 18 -9.98 -9.04 15.63
N HIS A 19 -10.20 -9.81 16.68
CA HIS A 19 -10.57 -9.28 17.98
C HIS A 19 -9.37 -8.64 18.65
N HIS A 20 -9.56 -7.44 19.22
CA HIS A 20 -8.48 -6.69 19.86
C HIS A 20 -8.65 -6.54 21.37
N GLY A 21 -9.83 -6.80 21.93
CA GLY A 21 -10.06 -6.75 23.38
C GLY A 21 -11.50 -6.46 23.79
N LEU A 22 -11.79 -6.63 25.09
CA LEU A 22 -13.09 -6.35 25.70
C LEU A 22 -12.90 -5.48 26.95
N ILE A 23 -13.75 -4.48 27.14
CA ILE A 23 -13.88 -3.81 28.44
C ILE A 23 -15.00 -4.51 29.22
N GLN A 24 -14.57 -5.27 30.22
CA GLN A 24 -15.46 -5.97 31.14
C GLN A 24 -16.23 -5.01 32.04
N GLN A 25 -17.37 -5.49 32.51
CA GLN A 25 -18.15 -4.82 33.54
C GLN A 25 -18.73 -5.85 34.53
N LYS A 26 -19.09 -5.36 35.71
CA LYS A 26 -19.54 -6.21 36.83
C LYS A 26 -21.02 -6.65 36.75
N ARG A 27 -21.82 -6.08 35.84
CA ARG A 27 -23.27 -6.32 35.77
C ARG A 27 -23.68 -6.73 34.35
N PRO A 28 -24.75 -7.52 34.19
CA PRO A 28 -25.33 -7.80 32.89
C PRO A 28 -25.75 -6.51 32.19
N LEU A 29 -25.38 -6.35 30.93
CA LEU A 29 -26.01 -5.36 30.04
C LEU A 29 -26.83 -6.09 28.99
N PRO A 30 -27.97 -5.51 28.58
CA PRO A 30 -28.66 -5.97 27.38
C PRO A 30 -27.72 -5.84 26.17
N PRO A 31 -27.81 -6.73 25.16
CA PRO A 31 -27.01 -6.64 23.94
C PRO A 31 -27.11 -5.27 23.24
N SER A 32 -28.26 -4.61 23.35
CA SER A 32 -28.49 -3.26 22.80
C SER A 32 -27.62 -2.15 23.41
N HIS A 33 -27.01 -2.39 24.57
CA HIS A 33 -26.14 -1.43 25.26
C HIS A 33 -24.66 -1.70 25.05
N ILE A 34 -24.32 -2.75 24.29
CA ILE A 34 -22.94 -3.07 23.96
C ILE A 34 -22.50 -2.18 22.81
N GLN A 35 -21.42 -1.43 23.05
CA GLN A 35 -20.77 -0.64 22.02
C GLN A 35 -19.65 -1.46 21.37
N ILE A 36 -19.54 -1.35 20.07
CA ILE A 36 -18.41 -1.84 19.29
C ILE A 36 -17.55 -0.65 18.92
N LYS A 37 -16.25 -0.79 19.15
CA LYS A 37 -15.22 0.12 18.67
C LYS A 37 -14.41 -0.63 17.60
N LEU A 38 -14.71 -0.35 16.35
CA LEU A 38 -13.99 -0.87 15.20
C LEU A 38 -12.84 0.07 14.87
N ILE A 39 -11.62 -0.42 14.96
CA ILE A 39 -10.41 0.25 14.50
C ILE A 39 -10.09 -0.32 13.12
N VAL A 40 -9.96 0.56 12.13
CA VAL A 40 -9.60 0.19 10.76
C VAL A 40 -8.28 0.84 10.43
N ASP A 41 -7.23 0.02 10.35
CA ASP A 41 -5.90 0.43 9.92
C ASP A 41 -5.77 0.19 8.42
N ILE A 42 -5.52 1.25 7.66
CA ILE A 42 -5.42 1.22 6.21
C ILE A 42 -3.99 1.56 5.85
N ASN A 43 -3.29 0.61 5.25
CA ASN A 43 -1.92 0.78 4.77
C ASN A 43 -1.95 0.95 3.26
N LEU A 44 -1.56 2.13 2.79
CA LEU A 44 -1.39 2.44 1.38
C LEU A 44 0.01 2.01 0.94
N LEU A 45 0.05 1.02 0.07
CA LEU A 45 1.28 0.49 -0.51
C LEU A 45 1.54 1.15 -1.85
N ARG A 46 2.81 1.37 -2.15
CA ARG A 46 3.30 1.75 -3.48
C ARG A 46 4.06 0.56 -4.06
N HIS A 47 3.69 0.14 -5.26
CA HIS A 47 4.44 -0.88 -6.00
C HIS A 47 5.61 -0.23 -6.72
N ASP A 48 6.81 -0.77 -6.52
CA ASP A 48 7.99 -0.45 -7.31
C ASP A 48 8.16 -1.51 -8.41
N PRO A 49 7.93 -1.17 -9.68
CA PRO A 49 7.98 -2.14 -10.78
C PRO A 49 9.40 -2.59 -11.12
N ILE A 50 10.45 -1.87 -10.67
CA ILE A 50 11.84 -2.20 -11.00
C ILE A 50 12.33 -3.37 -10.14
N ILE A 51 11.98 -3.35 -8.87
CA ILE A 51 12.41 -4.36 -7.89
C ILE A 51 11.28 -5.32 -7.48
N ASP A 52 10.12 -5.21 -8.12
CA ASP A 52 8.87 -5.94 -7.81
C ASP A 52 8.58 -6.01 -6.31
N ASN A 53 8.56 -4.85 -5.67
CA ASN A 53 8.40 -4.76 -4.22
C ASN A 53 7.32 -3.74 -3.85
N TYR A 54 6.65 -3.98 -2.72
CA TYR A 54 5.65 -3.09 -2.16
C TYR A 54 6.24 -2.34 -0.97
N THR A 55 6.19 -1.02 -1.01
CA THR A 55 6.64 -0.17 0.10
C THR A 55 5.45 0.53 0.73
N ASN A 56 5.39 0.54 2.06
CA ASN A 56 4.34 1.27 2.76
C ASN A 56 4.59 2.77 2.58
N CYS A 57 3.67 3.45 1.89
CA CYS A 57 3.78 4.86 1.59
C CYS A 57 3.11 5.70 2.68
N PHE A 58 1.93 5.26 3.13
CA PHE A 58 1.12 6.00 4.09
C PHE A 58 0.20 5.07 4.87
N SER A 59 -0.02 5.37 6.15
CA SER A 59 -0.97 4.63 7.00
C SER A 59 -2.03 5.57 7.55
N VAL A 60 -3.30 5.19 7.38
CA VAL A 60 -4.47 5.88 7.95
C VAL A 60 -5.13 4.96 8.96
N GLN A 61 -5.48 5.51 10.12
CA GLN A 61 -6.31 4.81 11.09
C GLN A 61 -7.67 5.50 11.20
N GLN A 62 -8.74 4.72 11.01
CA GLN A 62 -10.11 5.17 11.21
C GLN A 62 -10.75 4.38 12.34
N THR A 63 -11.25 5.09 13.36
CA THR A 63 -12.06 4.47 14.41
C THR A 63 -13.53 4.73 14.15
N LEU A 64 -14.36 3.69 14.23
CA LEU A 64 -15.82 3.75 14.15
C LEU A 64 -16.41 3.20 15.45
N ARG A 65 -17.47 3.85 15.93
CA ARG A 65 -18.19 3.43 17.14
C ARG A 65 -19.66 3.25 16.83
N PHE A 66 -20.20 2.08 17.15
CA PHE A 66 -21.59 1.74 16.87
C PHE A 66 -22.10 0.67 17.84
N GLY A 67 -23.42 0.46 17.90
CA GLY A 67 -24.00 -0.58 18.76
C GLY A 67 -23.88 -1.97 18.15
N LEU A 68 -23.85 -3.01 19.00
CA LEU A 68 -23.84 -4.42 18.54
C LEU A 68 -25.01 -4.74 17.59
N ASN A 69 -26.15 -4.07 17.74
CA ASN A 69 -27.31 -4.19 16.86
C ASN A 69 -27.01 -3.85 15.39
N ILE A 70 -26.00 -3.01 15.10
CA ILE A 70 -25.58 -2.72 13.73
C ILE A 70 -25.02 -3.96 13.04
N LEU A 71 -24.38 -4.88 13.78
CA LEU A 71 -23.89 -6.14 13.22
C LEU A 71 -25.00 -7.16 12.94
N GLN A 72 -26.23 -6.92 13.39
CA GLN A 72 -27.38 -7.79 13.10
C GLN A 72 -27.99 -7.53 11.73
N ASN A 73 -27.67 -6.38 11.11
CA ASN A 73 -28.17 -6.02 9.79
C ASN A 73 -27.01 -5.55 8.90
N ARG A 74 -26.75 -6.33 7.86
CA ARG A 74 -25.70 -6.06 6.88
C ARG A 74 -25.80 -4.67 6.25
N ASN A 75 -27.00 -4.18 5.98
CA ASN A 75 -27.20 -2.88 5.34
C ASN A 75 -26.80 -1.73 6.27
N ASN A 76 -27.09 -1.83 7.56
CA ASN A 76 -26.70 -0.83 8.55
C ASN A 76 -25.17 -0.73 8.67
N LEU A 77 -24.48 -1.87 8.70
CA LEU A 77 -23.02 -1.89 8.71
C LEU A 77 -22.46 -1.36 7.38
N HIS A 78 -23.07 -1.72 6.25
CA HIS A 78 -22.67 -1.22 4.94
C HIS A 78 -22.76 0.32 4.87
N GLU A 79 -23.88 0.94 5.29
CA GLU A 79 -24.01 2.40 5.28
C GLU A 79 -22.92 3.09 6.10
N LEU A 80 -22.61 2.54 7.28
CA LEU A 80 -21.59 3.07 8.18
C LEU A 80 -20.17 2.94 7.59
N LEU A 81 -19.83 1.80 7.00
CA LEU A 81 -18.53 1.55 6.37
C LEU A 81 -18.38 2.31 5.05
N ALA A 82 -19.39 2.29 4.19
CA ALA A 82 -19.39 2.98 2.90
C ALA A 82 -19.21 4.49 3.09
N SER A 83 -19.86 5.09 4.09
CA SER A 83 -19.65 6.50 4.43
C SER A 83 -18.19 6.78 4.85
N ALA A 84 -17.61 5.90 5.67
CA ALA A 84 -16.22 6.04 6.11
C ALA A 84 -15.23 5.89 4.96
N PHE A 85 -15.38 4.87 4.11
CA PHE A 85 -14.47 4.63 2.97
C PHE A 85 -14.64 5.65 1.85
N THR A 86 -15.87 6.13 1.60
CA THR A 86 -16.11 7.25 0.68
C THR A 86 -15.35 8.49 1.13
N ARG A 87 -15.38 8.81 2.43
CA ARG A 87 -14.60 9.93 2.99
C ARG A 87 -13.09 9.75 2.82
N LEU A 88 -12.63 8.50 2.85
CA LEU A 88 -11.23 8.14 2.67
C LEU A 88 -10.83 7.94 1.20
N ARG A 89 -11.76 8.08 0.24
CA ARG A 89 -11.58 7.81 -1.19
C ARG A 89 -10.96 6.44 -1.49
N ILE A 90 -11.26 5.46 -0.66
CA ILE A 90 -10.86 4.08 -0.88
C ILE A 90 -11.86 3.46 -1.84
N ASP A 91 -11.38 3.08 -3.02
CA ASP A 91 -12.16 2.24 -3.92
C ASP A 91 -11.89 0.78 -3.54
N MET A 92 -12.97 0.00 -3.46
CA MET A 92 -12.88 -1.38 -3.06
C MET A 92 -13.77 -2.18 -3.99
N PRO A 93 -13.21 -3.16 -4.73
CA PRO A 93 -14.03 -4.02 -5.58
C PRO A 93 -15.13 -4.66 -4.74
N SER A 94 -16.33 -4.76 -5.33
CA SER A 94 -17.54 -5.21 -4.60
C SER A 94 -17.35 -6.55 -3.88
N ALA A 95 -16.59 -7.47 -4.47
CA ALA A 95 -16.23 -8.75 -3.86
C ALA A 95 -15.43 -8.57 -2.56
N PHE A 96 -14.35 -7.77 -2.57
CA PHE A 96 -13.53 -7.49 -1.39
C PHE A 96 -14.34 -6.78 -0.31
N TYR A 97 -15.15 -5.79 -0.70
CA TYR A 97 -16.02 -5.07 0.23
C TYR A 97 -17.02 -6.00 0.90
N ASN A 98 -17.63 -6.90 0.13
CA ASN A 98 -18.57 -7.87 0.67
C ASN A 98 -17.90 -8.82 1.67
N THR A 99 -16.69 -9.29 1.38
CA THR A 99 -15.91 -10.12 2.31
C THR A 99 -15.59 -9.37 3.59
N LEU A 100 -15.11 -8.11 3.49
CA LEU A 100 -14.81 -7.28 4.65
C LEU A 100 -16.02 -7.10 5.57
N VAL A 101 -17.19 -6.79 5.01
CA VAL A 101 -18.43 -6.66 5.77
C VAL A 101 -18.77 -7.97 6.49
N GLN A 102 -18.65 -9.11 5.80
CA GLN A 102 -18.92 -10.42 6.38
C GLN A 102 -17.95 -10.78 7.50
N GLU A 103 -16.65 -10.49 7.34
CA GLU A 103 -15.65 -10.73 8.38
C GLU A 103 -15.91 -9.88 9.63
N ILE A 104 -16.21 -8.58 9.47
CA ILE A 104 -16.53 -7.70 10.59
C ILE A 104 -17.78 -8.20 11.35
N MET A 105 -18.83 -8.57 10.62
CA MET A 105 -20.04 -9.13 11.21
C MET A 105 -19.75 -10.46 11.92
N GLY A 106 -19.11 -11.40 11.23
CA GLY A 106 -18.80 -12.73 11.74
C GLY A 106 -17.91 -12.69 12.98
N CYS A 107 -16.85 -11.87 12.95
CA CYS A 107 -16.01 -11.65 14.13
C CYS A 107 -16.80 -11.05 15.27
N GLY A 108 -17.50 -9.92 15.06
CA GLY A 108 -18.20 -9.22 16.13
C GLY A 108 -19.32 -10.05 16.75
N VAL A 109 -20.16 -10.70 15.95
CA VAL A 109 -21.23 -11.59 16.43
C VAL A 109 -20.64 -12.82 17.11
N GLY A 110 -19.61 -13.45 16.53
CA GLY A 110 -18.97 -14.62 17.10
C GLY A 110 -18.31 -14.36 18.46
N ILE A 111 -17.77 -13.17 18.68
CA ILE A 111 -17.21 -12.77 19.99
C ILE A 111 -18.34 -12.44 20.96
N ALA A 112 -19.39 -11.76 20.50
CA ALA A 112 -20.55 -11.42 21.34
C ALA A 112 -21.19 -12.70 21.90
N ASN A 113 -21.47 -13.68 21.04
CA ASN A 113 -22.02 -14.97 21.43
C ASN A 113 -21.14 -15.67 22.47
N ARG A 114 -19.83 -15.82 22.19
CA ARG A 114 -18.87 -16.40 23.14
C ARG A 114 -18.85 -15.68 24.49
N THR A 115 -18.94 -14.35 24.47
CA THR A 115 -18.94 -13.51 25.67
C THR A 115 -20.22 -13.73 26.50
N PHE A 116 -21.39 -13.78 25.84
CA PHE A 116 -22.66 -14.05 26.49
C PHE A 116 -22.77 -15.47 27.05
N ASP A 117 -22.34 -16.47 26.28
CA ASP A 117 -22.34 -17.88 26.71
C ASP A 117 -21.45 -18.11 27.94
N SER A 118 -20.38 -17.31 28.07
CA SER A 118 -19.44 -17.37 29.19
C SER A 118 -19.88 -16.57 30.42
N ALA A 119 -21.10 -16.00 30.42
CA ALA A 119 -21.58 -15.04 31.42
C ALA A 119 -20.62 -13.85 31.66
N TRP A 120 -19.82 -13.50 30.66
CA TRP A 120 -18.94 -12.34 30.70
C TRP A 120 -19.73 -11.14 30.21
N TYR A 121 -19.77 -10.10 31.03
CA TYR A 121 -20.48 -8.88 30.67
C TYR A 121 -19.50 -7.85 30.13
N CYS A 122 -19.76 -7.37 28.92
CA CYS A 122 -18.91 -6.42 28.22
C CYS A 122 -19.68 -5.14 27.89
N LYS A 123 -19.07 -3.98 28.15
CA LYS A 123 -19.63 -2.68 27.75
C LYS A 123 -19.14 -2.26 26.36
N VAL A 124 -17.86 -2.51 26.08
CA VAL A 124 -17.21 -2.12 24.82
C VAL A 124 -16.39 -3.27 24.25
N MET A 125 -16.72 -3.67 23.03
CA MET A 125 -15.99 -4.68 22.27
C MET A 125 -15.08 -4.02 21.24
N TYR A 126 -13.81 -4.45 21.17
CA TYR A 126 -12.85 -3.92 20.21
C TYR A 126 -12.67 -4.90 19.05
N LEU A 127 -12.94 -4.40 17.85
CA LEU A 127 -12.61 -5.06 16.60
C LEU A 127 -11.49 -4.29 15.93
N HIS A 128 -10.55 -5.01 15.35
CA HIS A 128 -9.46 -4.43 14.59
C HIS A 128 -9.48 -5.02 13.18
N SER A 129 -9.58 -4.15 12.19
CA SER A 129 -9.52 -4.49 10.79
C SER A 129 -8.27 -3.85 10.21
N THR A 130 -7.49 -4.62 9.47
CA THR A 130 -6.34 -4.11 8.73
C THR A 130 -6.63 -4.29 7.25
N ILE A 131 -6.50 -3.21 6.48
CA ILE A 131 -6.70 -3.14 5.04
C ILE A 131 -5.36 -2.75 4.41
N GLN A 132 -4.92 -3.51 3.42
CA GLN A 132 -3.85 -3.08 2.53
C GLN A 132 -4.47 -2.65 1.22
N ALA A 133 -4.14 -1.45 0.76
CA ALA A 133 -4.57 -0.93 -0.52
C ALA A 133 -3.37 -0.42 -1.31
N LEU A 134 -3.35 -0.68 -2.60
CA LEU A 134 -2.40 -0.16 -3.55
C LEU A 134 -2.78 1.28 -3.88
N LEU A 135 -1.84 2.20 -3.69
CA LEU A 135 -1.99 3.58 -4.13
C LEU A 135 -2.16 3.58 -5.65
N VAL A 136 -3.32 4.03 -6.14
CA VAL A 136 -3.53 4.25 -7.56
C VAL A 136 -2.79 5.54 -7.91
N GLU A 137 -1.62 5.41 -8.51
CA GLU A 137 -0.95 6.54 -9.16
C GLU A 137 -1.74 6.87 -10.43
N SER A 138 -2.88 7.55 -10.28
CA SER A 138 -3.65 8.00 -11.43
C SER A 138 -2.80 8.97 -12.24
N GLU A 139 -2.44 8.55 -13.46
CA GLU A 139 -1.74 9.32 -14.49
C GLU A 139 -0.48 10.04 -13.97
N ILE A 140 0.54 9.26 -13.61
CA ILE A 140 1.88 9.76 -13.92
C ILE A 140 1.90 9.90 -15.45
N ASN A 141 1.73 11.13 -15.94
CA ASN A 141 1.84 11.48 -17.36
C ASN A 141 2.99 10.64 -17.93
N GLN A 142 2.77 9.96 -19.06
CA GLN A 142 3.75 9.09 -19.69
C GLN A 142 5.11 9.82 -19.83
N GLU A 143 5.08 11.15 -19.98
CA GLU A 143 6.21 12.07 -19.93
C GLU A 143 7.01 12.04 -18.62
N THR A 144 6.36 11.93 -17.46
CA THR A 144 7.01 11.85 -16.14
C THR A 144 7.64 10.48 -15.91
N LEU A 145 7.01 9.39 -16.39
CA LEU A 145 7.64 8.06 -16.44
C LEU A 145 8.83 8.04 -17.41
N MET A 146 8.70 8.65 -18.60
CA MET A 146 9.80 8.81 -19.55
C MET A 146 10.94 9.64 -18.98
N SER A 147 10.63 10.74 -18.30
CA SER A 147 11.62 11.62 -17.67
C SER A 147 12.38 10.89 -16.58
N ARG A 148 11.69 10.08 -15.78
CA ARG A 148 12.32 9.25 -14.75
C ARG A 148 13.18 8.14 -15.37
N ALA A 149 12.68 7.42 -16.37
CA ALA A 149 13.43 6.38 -17.08
C ALA A 149 14.68 6.96 -17.77
N LEU A 150 14.58 8.16 -18.36
CA LEU A 150 15.71 8.87 -18.96
C LEU A 150 16.72 9.33 -17.91
N ALA A 151 16.27 9.83 -16.76
CA ALA A 151 17.14 10.23 -15.66
C ALA A 151 17.86 9.01 -15.04
N GLU A 152 17.16 7.88 -14.88
CA GLU A 152 17.73 6.63 -14.38
C GLU A 152 18.72 6.03 -15.39
N SER A 153 18.39 6.01 -16.68
CA SER A 153 19.33 5.59 -17.74
C SER A 153 20.57 6.48 -17.80
N ARG A 154 20.41 7.80 -17.66
CA ARG A 154 21.53 8.74 -17.59
C ARG A 154 22.37 8.52 -16.34
N SER A 155 21.75 8.31 -15.19
CA SER A 155 22.44 8.00 -13.94
C SER A 155 23.17 6.66 -14.02
N GLU A 156 22.62 5.66 -14.70
CA GLU A 156 23.28 4.37 -14.92
C GLU A 156 24.44 4.50 -15.91
N PHE A 157 24.28 5.28 -16.98
CA PHE A 157 25.36 5.62 -17.90
C PHE A 157 26.50 6.37 -17.18
N GLU A 158 26.17 7.36 -16.35
CA GLU A 158 27.12 8.09 -15.51
C GLU A 158 27.78 7.15 -14.48
N ARG A 159 27.04 6.18 -13.90
CA ARG A 159 27.60 5.18 -12.99
C ARG A 159 28.56 4.22 -13.69
N ILE A 160 28.22 3.74 -14.89
CA ILE A 160 29.07 2.84 -15.69
C ILE A 160 30.33 3.56 -16.17
N ASN A 161 30.24 4.86 -16.46
CA ASN A 161 31.34 5.65 -16.99
C ASN A 161 32.13 6.43 -15.94
N ASN A 162 31.88 6.23 -14.63
CA ASN A 162 32.65 6.85 -13.55
C ASN A 162 34.11 6.38 -13.59
N GLY A 163 34.91 7.03 -14.43
CA GLY A 163 36.33 6.78 -14.64
C GLY A 163 36.80 6.84 -16.11
N MET A 164 35.89 6.86 -17.09
CA MET A 164 36.28 6.95 -18.50
C MET A 164 36.32 8.40 -18.98
N VAL A 165 37.54 8.88 -19.27
CA VAL A 165 37.77 10.15 -19.95
C VAL A 165 37.48 9.97 -21.43
N ALA A 166 36.70 10.87 -22.03
CA ALA A 166 36.46 10.86 -23.47
C ALA A 166 37.81 10.91 -24.21
N ALA A 167 38.02 9.99 -25.15
CA ALA A 167 39.22 9.99 -25.97
C ALA A 167 39.30 11.32 -26.76
N THR A 168 40.40 12.05 -26.62
CA THR A 168 40.63 13.27 -27.39
C THR A 168 40.98 12.91 -28.83
N GLU A 169 40.65 13.79 -29.77
CA GLU A 169 40.94 13.61 -31.20
C GLU A 169 42.43 13.33 -31.45
N SER A 170 43.33 13.94 -30.67
CA SER A 170 44.77 13.66 -30.74
C SER A 170 45.12 12.23 -30.35
N SER A 171 44.47 11.66 -29.33
CA SER A 171 44.69 10.29 -28.88
C SER A 171 44.19 9.27 -29.90
N ILE A 172 43.08 9.56 -30.58
CA ILE A 172 42.55 8.72 -31.66
C ILE A 172 43.50 8.75 -32.86
N LYS A 173 44.00 9.94 -33.23
CA LYS A 173 44.93 10.12 -34.34
C LYS A 173 46.26 9.41 -34.11
N GLU A 174 46.81 9.49 -32.90
CA GLU A 174 48.06 8.81 -32.53
C GLU A 174 47.94 7.29 -32.60
N MET A 175 46.81 6.71 -32.17
CA MET A 175 46.57 5.26 -32.31
C MET A 175 46.47 4.82 -33.76
N ILE A 176 45.77 5.58 -34.61
CA ILE A 176 45.66 5.28 -36.05
C ILE A 176 47.04 5.34 -36.74
N GLU A 177 47.89 6.27 -36.31
CA GLU A 177 49.24 6.43 -36.84
C GLU A 177 50.16 5.27 -36.42
N LYS A 178 50.10 4.82 -35.15
CA LYS A 178 50.84 3.63 -34.67
C LYS A 178 50.46 2.35 -35.42
N VAL A 179 49.16 2.14 -35.68
CA VAL A 179 48.68 0.96 -36.44
C VAL A 179 49.11 1.02 -37.91
N LYS A 180 49.32 2.22 -38.48
CA LYS A 180 49.81 2.39 -39.85
C LYS A 180 51.30 2.06 -40.03
N VAL A 181 52.10 2.14 -38.98
CA VAL A 181 53.55 1.89 -39.04
C VAL A 181 53.87 0.38 -39.01
N GLU A 182 52.99 -0.46 -38.43
CA GLU A 182 53.21 -1.92 -38.37
C GLU A 182 52.88 -2.67 -39.67
N ALA A 183 52.22 -2.02 -40.63
CA ALA A 183 51.83 -2.63 -41.91
C ALA A 183 52.84 -2.44 -43.05
N GLY A 184 54.08 -2.04 -42.72
CA GLY A 184 55.07 -1.62 -43.72
C GLY A 184 56.51 -1.96 -43.36
N ASP A 185 56.79 -3.25 -43.13
CA ASP A 185 58.13 -3.84 -43.35
C ASP A 185 57.94 -5.26 -43.92
N GLU A 186 57.62 -5.33 -45.22
CA GLU A 186 57.85 -6.53 -46.03
C GLU A 186 59.37 -6.69 -46.21
N GLU A 187 60.02 -7.47 -45.35
CA GLU A 187 61.37 -7.95 -45.61
C GLU A 187 61.32 -9.07 -46.66
N LYS A 188 61.62 -8.67 -47.89
CA LYS A 188 61.78 -9.52 -49.07
C LYS A 188 63.08 -10.33 -48.95
N CYS A 189 63.02 -11.54 -48.42
CA CYS A 189 64.15 -12.47 -48.47
C CYS A 189 64.13 -13.31 -49.75
N MET A 190 65.21 -13.20 -50.52
CA MET A 190 65.60 -14.03 -51.68
C MET A 190 65.80 -15.50 -51.30
#